data_AF-A0A7D5C2F3-F1
#
_entry.id   AF-A0A7D5C2F3-F1
#
_cell.length_a   1.000
_cell.length_b   1.000
_cell.length_c   1.000
_cell.angle_alpha   90.00
_cell.angle_beta   90.00
_cell.angle_gamma   90.00
#
_symmetry.space_group_name_H-M   'P 1'
#
loop_
_entity.id
_entity.type
_entity.pdbx_description
1 polymer ?
#
loop_
_entity_poly.entity_id
_entity_poly.type
_entity_poly.pdbx_seq_one_letter_code
_entity_poly.pdbx_strand_id
1 'polypeptide(L)' 'MSREVDVELRSSHGWHVETVAVGVLATDSAAVDMARRQAGIPASEFDTGEVVAP' A
#
# COMPACT_ATOMS: atom_id res chain seq x y z
N MET A 1 -8.00 8.14 -15.35
CA MET A 1 -6.57 7.80 -15.55
C MET A 1 -6.02 7.25 -14.25
N SER A 2 -5.21 6.21 -14.31
CA SER A 2 -4.56 5.58 -13.17
C SER A 2 -3.05 5.57 -13.35
N ARG A 3 -2.31 5.53 -12.24
CA ARG A 3 -0.88 5.27 -12.19
C ARG A 3 -0.63 4.04 -11.32
N GLU A 4 0.37 3.26 -11.68
CA GLU A 4 0.85 2.16 -10.85
C GLU A 4 1.89 2.70 -9.88
N VAL A 5 1.81 2.25 -8.63
CA VAL A 5 2.77 2.60 -7.60
C VAL A 5 3.14 1.37 -6.80
N ASP A 6 4.38 1.30 -6.37
CA ASP A 6 4.82 0.28 -5.41
C ASP A 6 4.67 0.83 -3.99
N VAL A 7 3.99 0.06 -3.15
CA VAL A 7 3.78 0.37 -1.74
C VAL A 7 4.50 -0.66 -0.89
N GLU A 8 5.41 -0.20 -0.06
CA GLU A 8 5.97 -1.01 1.02
C GLU A 8 5.00 -0.98 2.21
N LEU A 9 4.68 -2.16 2.74
CA LEU A 9 3.81 -2.41 3.87
C LEU A 9 4.60 -3.14 4.94
N ARG A 10 4.51 -2.67 6.18
CA ARG A 10 5.09 -3.33 7.33
C ARG A 10 3.98 -3.89 8.20
N SER A 11 4.14 -5.15 8.58
CA SER A 11 3.27 -5.84 9.51
C SER A 11 4.06 -6.55 10.60
N SER A 12 3.36 -7.07 11.60
CA SER A 12 3.90 -7.97 12.62
C SER A 12 4.60 -9.20 12.03
N HIS A 13 4.25 -9.60 10.81
CA HIS A 13 4.80 -10.76 10.10
C HIS A 13 5.99 -10.43 9.19
N GLY A 14 6.32 -9.15 9.02
CA GLY A 14 7.41 -8.70 8.17
C GLY A 14 7.01 -7.60 7.20
N TRP A 15 7.81 -7.45 6.15
CA TRP A 15 7.70 -6.39 5.14
C TRP A 15 7.21 -7.00 3.83
N HIS A 16 6.29 -6.31 3.16
CA HIS A 16 5.66 -6.70 1.89
C HIS A 16 5.66 -5.52 0.95
N VAL A 17 5.92 -5.75 -0.33
CA VAL A 17 5.78 -4.72 -1.36
C VAL A 17 4.62 -5.14 -2.26
N GLU A 18 3.65 -4.25 -2.40
CA GLU A 18 2.46 -4.48 -3.22
C GLU A 18 2.33 -3.38 -4.27
N THR A 19 2.24 -3.79 -5.54
CA THR A 19 1.98 -2.86 -6.64
C THR A 19 0.48 -2.61 -6.76
N VAL A 20 0.08 -1.35 -6.75
CA VAL A 20 -1.33 -0.95 -6.82
C VAL A 20 -1.59 0.12 -7.87
N ALA A 21 -2.68 -0.04 -8.61
CA ALA A 21 -3.13 0.93 -9.60
C ALA A 21 -4.10 1.94 -8.98
N VAL A 22 -3.61 3.13 -8.63
CA VAL A 22 -4.41 4.20 -8.04
C VAL A 22 -4.78 5.27 -9.05
N GLY A 23 -5.84 6.04 -8.79
CA GLY A 23 -6.13 7.24 -9.56
C GLY A 23 -4.95 8.23 -9.48
N VAL A 24 -4.70 8.98 -10.56
CA VAL A 24 -3.61 9.98 -10.60
C VAL A 24 -3.70 11.07 -9.53
N LEU A 25 -4.88 11.31 -8.97
CA LEU A 25 -5.12 12.26 -7.87
C LEU A 25 -5.24 11.57 -6.51
N ALA A 26 -5.05 10.26 -6.43
CA ALA A 26 -5.11 9.53 -5.16
C ALA A 26 -3.94 9.95 -4.27
N THR A 27 -4.22 10.10 -2.99
CA THR A 27 -3.20 10.35 -1.97
C THR A 27 -2.42 9.06 -1.71
N ASP A 28 -1.19 9.20 -1.22
CA ASP A 28 -0.37 8.05 -0.85
C ASP A 28 -1.04 7.22 0.26
N SER A 29 -1.78 7.86 1.18
CA SER A 29 -2.58 7.16 2.18
C SER A 29 -3.67 6.26 1.57
N ALA A 30 -4.27 6.68 0.45
CA ALA A 30 -5.24 5.86 -0.27
C ALA A 30 -4.56 4.70 -1.00
N ALA A 31 -3.36 4.91 -1.56
CA ALA A 31 -2.54 3.85 -2.13
C ALA A 31 -2.16 2.80 -1.07
N VAL A 32 -1.72 3.26 0.12
CA VAL A 32 -1.36 2.41 1.25
C VAL A 32 -2.54 1.60 1.76
N ASP A 33 -3.72 2.21 1.94
CA ASP A 33 -4.90 1.45 2.39
C ASP A 33 -5.35 0.42 1.34
N MET A 34 -5.26 0.75 0.05
CA MET A 34 -5.56 -0.19 -1.02
C MET A 34 -4.57 -1.36 -1.05
N ALA A 35 -3.27 -1.07 -0.99
CA ALA A 35 -2.20 -2.06 -0.93
C ALA A 35 -2.35 -2.99 0.27
N ARG A 36 -2.62 -2.43 1.47
CA ARG A 36 -2.88 -3.20 2.69
C ARG A 36 -4.04 -4.18 2.54
N ARG A 37 -5.15 -3.72 1.95
CA ARG A 37 -6.32 -4.58 1.71
C ARG A 37 -6.04 -5.67 0.68
N GLN A 38 -5.29 -5.35 -0.36
CA GLN A 38 -4.91 -6.31 -1.42
C GLN A 38 -3.96 -7.39 -0.87
N ALA A 39 -2.99 -6.99 -0.05
CA ALA A 39 -2.09 -7.91 0.67
C ALA A 39 -2.79 -8.71 1.80
N GLY A 40 -4.06 -8.43 2.08
CA GLY A 40 -4.83 -9.12 3.12
C GLY A 40 -4.37 -8.82 4.54
N ILE A 41 -3.64 -7.72 4.77
CA ILE A 41 -3.08 -7.38 6.08
C ILE A 41 -4.19 -6.75 6.95
N PRO A 42 -4.61 -7.41 8.06
CA PRO A 42 -5.62 -6.84 8.94
C PRO A 42 -5.07 -5.60 9.66
N ALA A 43 -5.96 -4.67 10.00
CA ALA A 43 -5.55 -3.41 10.64
C ALA A 43 -4.82 -3.61 11.97
N SER A 44 -5.09 -4.72 12.67
CA SER A 44 -4.41 -5.10 13.92
C SER A 44 -2.96 -5.55 13.74
N GLU A 45 -2.58 -5.94 12.53
CA GLU A 45 -1.22 -6.40 12.19
C GLU A 45 -0.45 -5.37 11.37
N PHE A 46 -1.12 -4.31 10.90
CA PHE A 46 -0.53 -3.28 10.08
C PHE A 46 0.19 -2.23 10.94
N ASP A 47 1.50 -2.11 10.74
CA ASP A 47 2.33 -1.15 11.47
C ASP A 47 2.45 0.18 10.69
N THR A 48 2.87 0.11 9.43
CA THR A 48 3.07 1.29 8.57
C THR A 48 3.05 0.92 7.09
N GLY A 49 2.89 1.91 6.22
CA GLY A 49 3.10 1.73 4.78
C GLY A 49 3.46 3.03 4.08
N GLU A 50 4.24 2.92 3.01
CA GLU A 50 4.81 4.04 2.26
C GLU A 50 4.90 3.72 0.77
N VAL A 51 4.70 4.73 -0.08
CA VAL A 51 4.89 4.60 -1.53
C VAL A 51 6.39 4.74 -1.84
N VAL A 52 6.99 3.71 -2.42
CA VAL A 52 8.44 3.64 -2.68
C VAL A 52 8.81 3.83 -4.15
N ALA A 53 7.86 3.62 -5.07
CA ALA A 53 8.04 3.91 -6.49
C ALA A 53 6.73 4.50 -7.08
N PRO A 54 6.71 5.80 -7.45
CA PRO A 54 5.52 6.49 -7.96
C PRO A 54 5.34 6.48 -9.47
#